data_AF-A0A3D0DMT6-F1
#
_entry.id   AF-A0A3D0DMT6-F1
#
_cell.length_a   1.000
_cell.length_b   1.000
_cell.length_c   1.000
_cell.angle_alpha   90.00
_cell.angle_beta   90.00
_cell.angle_gamma   90.00
#
_symmetry.space_group_name_H-M   'P 1'
#
loop_
_entity.id
_entity.type
_entity.pdbx_description
1 polymer ?
#
loop_
_entity_poly.entity_id
_entity_poly.type
_entity_poly.pdbx_seq_one_letter_code
_entity_poly.pdbx_strand_id
1 'polypeptide(L)'
;YCEKRGITKRRAEVERLAKGCVDVKRTTGQHPGGIIVMPDTEEIYSFTPVQKPANDMTVDTITTHFDYHSIEHNLLKFDILGHDDPTMIKRLEDLTGIKATDIPLDDKKVMSLFKSTDVLGIKPEDMNGVPLGSLGIPEFGTEFAMQMLIDADPQSFSDLVRIAGLAHGTDVWLGNAQKLIQEGKCKLSSAICCRDDIMVYLIYQGLDPGDAFTIMERVRKGLVAKGKCKEWPDFRKKMEEHEVPDWYIWSCEQIKYMFPKAHAVAYVMMSWRVAYFKIYYPLAYYTAYYSIRADAFSYEVMCQGEEHLDSVMAEYMAKDKNQMSAKEQLLYRDMKLVKEMYARGFEFLPIDIYKAKANRFQIIDGKIMPSFLSIEGMGETAAQQLEDAASQGLFLSQQELRNRSKVSGSVIDKMAELGILGDMPKDSQLSFDFF
;
A
#
# COMPACT_ATOMS: atom_id res chain seq x y z
N TYR A 1 18.00 26.68 0.49
CA TYR A 1 19.20 27.53 0.33
C TYR A 1 18.83 29.00 0.20
N CYS A 2 18.08 29.39 -0.84
CA CYS A 2 17.64 30.77 -1.06
C CYS A 2 16.84 31.34 0.12
N GLU A 3 15.85 30.61 0.61
CA GLU A 3 15.05 30.98 1.80
C GLU A 3 15.90 31.16 3.06
N LYS A 4 16.75 30.18 3.40
CA LYS A 4 17.70 30.27 4.53
C LYS A 4 18.67 31.46 4.45
N ARG A 5 18.88 32.04 3.25
CA ARG A 5 19.75 33.20 3.03
C ARG A 5 18.97 34.50 2.78
N GLY A 6 17.64 34.48 2.90
CA GLY A 6 16.79 35.64 2.60
C GLY A 6 16.86 36.10 1.13
N ILE A 7 17.26 35.22 0.21
CA ILE A 7 17.41 35.55 -1.21
C ILE A 7 16.11 35.18 -1.94
N THR A 8 15.40 36.17 -2.46
CA THR A 8 14.22 35.95 -3.30
C THR A 8 14.62 35.79 -4.77
N LYS A 9 14.19 34.70 -5.40
CA LYS A 9 14.39 34.43 -6.84
C LYS A 9 13.05 34.12 -7.50
N ARG A 10 12.95 34.41 -8.80
CA ARG A 10 11.79 33.99 -9.60
C ARG A 10 11.72 32.47 -9.64
N ARG A 11 10.51 31.91 -9.74
CA ARG A 11 10.28 30.45 -9.79
C ARG A 11 11.14 29.76 -10.85
N ALA A 12 11.25 30.34 -12.05
CA ALA A 12 12.09 29.80 -13.12
C ALA A 12 13.58 29.65 -12.74
N GLU A 13 14.12 30.60 -11.97
CA GLU A 13 15.51 30.53 -11.50
C GLU A 13 15.66 29.49 -10.37
N VAL A 14 14.67 29.39 -9.48
CA VAL A 14 14.63 28.33 -8.46
C VAL A 14 14.60 26.96 -9.12
N GLU A 15 13.76 26.76 -10.14
CA GLU A 15 13.67 25.51 -10.90
C GLU A 15 14.98 25.21 -11.66
N ARG A 16 15.61 26.20 -12.29
CA ARG A 16 16.91 26.03 -12.95
C ARG A 16 18.00 25.58 -11.97
N LEU A 17 18.10 26.25 -10.82
CA LEU A 17 19.07 25.90 -9.77
C LEU A 17 18.78 24.51 -9.21
N ALA A 18 17.51 24.19 -8.95
CA ALA A 18 17.10 22.88 -8.46
C ALA A 18 17.52 21.78 -9.43
N LYS A 19 17.26 21.94 -10.74
CA LYS A 19 17.69 20.99 -11.79
C LYS A 19 19.20 20.72 -11.77
N GLY A 20 20.02 21.72 -11.49
CA GLY A 20 21.48 21.55 -11.38
C GLY A 20 21.95 20.80 -10.12
N CYS A 21 21.06 20.55 -9.15
CA CYS A 21 21.34 19.81 -7.93
C CYS A 21 20.71 18.41 -7.88
N VAL A 22 19.87 18.07 -8.87
CA VAL A 22 19.24 16.74 -8.98
C VAL A 22 20.33 15.69 -9.24
N ASP A 23 20.14 14.48 -8.71
CA ASP A 23 21.01 13.30 -8.85
C ASP A 23 22.42 13.39 -8.26
N VAL A 24 22.76 14.49 -7.55
CA VAL A 24 24.01 14.57 -6.79
C VAL A 24 23.93 13.63 -5.57
N LYS A 25 24.84 12.65 -5.49
CA LYS A 25 24.92 11.69 -4.37
C LYS A 25 24.99 12.41 -3.02
N ARG A 26 24.04 12.11 -2.13
CA ARG A 26 23.96 12.68 -0.78
C ARG A 26 24.22 11.66 0.33
N THR A 27 23.73 10.44 0.18
CA THR A 27 23.82 9.36 1.18
C THR A 27 24.00 8.00 0.48
N THR A 28 24.22 6.96 1.28
CA THR A 28 24.14 5.55 0.89
C THR A 28 23.10 4.87 1.77
N GLY A 29 22.54 3.75 1.33
CA GLY A 29 21.46 3.07 2.04
C GLY A 29 21.43 1.58 1.72
N GLN A 30 20.32 0.93 2.06
CA GLN A 30 20.10 -0.49 1.80
C GLN A 30 19.05 -0.67 0.70
N HIS A 31 19.21 -1.69 -0.14
CA HIS A 31 18.12 -2.13 -1.01
C HIS A 31 16.99 -2.71 -0.13
N PRO A 32 15.71 -2.48 -0.45
CA PRO A 32 14.56 -2.95 0.37
C PRO A 32 14.41 -4.48 0.60
N GLY A 33 15.38 -5.30 0.22
CA GLY A 33 15.29 -6.77 0.31
C GLY A 33 16.18 -7.55 -0.66
N GLY A 34 17.05 -6.86 -1.41
CA GLY A 34 17.89 -7.48 -2.42
C GLY A 34 19.13 -8.08 -1.78
N ILE A 35 19.28 -9.40 -1.83
CA ILE A 35 20.44 -10.14 -1.34
C ILE A 35 21.26 -10.62 -2.55
N ILE A 36 22.52 -10.20 -2.60
CA ILE A 36 23.46 -10.62 -3.64
C ILE A 36 24.03 -11.98 -3.28
N VAL A 37 23.93 -12.92 -4.22
CA VAL A 37 24.43 -14.29 -4.05
C VAL A 37 25.79 -14.40 -4.72
N MET A 38 26.76 -14.85 -3.93
CA MET A 38 28.15 -14.91 -4.30
C MET A 38 28.52 -16.39 -4.57
N PRO A 39 29.03 -16.75 -5.77
CA PRO A 39 29.51 -18.10 -6.05
C PRO A 39 30.65 -18.49 -5.12
N ASP A 40 30.67 -19.70 -4.58
CA ASP A 40 31.71 -20.16 -3.65
C ASP A 40 33.14 -20.15 -4.23
N THR A 41 33.27 -20.07 -5.56
CA THR A 41 34.53 -19.98 -6.29
C THR A 41 35.08 -18.56 -6.47
N GLU A 42 34.34 -17.52 -6.09
CA GLU A 42 34.69 -16.12 -6.34
C GLU A 42 34.78 -15.31 -5.04
N GLU A 43 35.22 -14.06 -5.14
CA GLU A 43 35.16 -13.10 -4.05
C GLU A 43 34.37 -11.85 -4.46
N ILE A 44 33.68 -11.21 -3.51
CA ILE A 44 32.87 -10.02 -3.81
C ILE A 44 33.70 -8.88 -4.44
N TYR A 45 34.98 -8.79 -4.09
CA TYR A 45 35.92 -7.76 -4.58
C TYR A 45 36.25 -7.89 -6.06
N SER A 46 36.00 -9.05 -6.69
CA SER A 46 36.05 -9.23 -8.14
C SER A 46 34.98 -8.42 -8.87
N PHE A 47 33.91 -8.02 -8.16
CA PHE A 47 32.74 -7.35 -8.74
C PHE A 47 32.53 -5.94 -8.20
N THR A 48 32.67 -5.75 -6.89
CA THR A 48 32.39 -4.46 -6.24
C THR A 48 33.07 -4.35 -4.88
N PRO A 49 33.52 -3.14 -4.48
CA PRO A 49 33.84 -2.88 -3.09
C PRO A 49 32.61 -3.08 -2.19
N VAL A 50 32.83 -3.21 -0.89
CA VAL A 50 31.75 -3.29 0.10
C VAL A 50 31.84 -2.15 1.11
N GLN A 51 30.73 -1.84 1.76
CA GLN A 51 30.63 -0.79 2.77
C GLN A 51 29.50 -1.07 3.77
N LYS A 52 29.41 -0.23 4.79
CA LYS A 52 28.22 -0.17 5.66
C LYS A 52 27.19 0.83 5.10
N PRO A 53 25.89 0.52 5.19
CA PRO A 53 24.85 1.44 4.75
C PRO A 53 24.89 2.71 5.60
N ALA A 54 24.81 3.87 4.96
CA ALA A 54 24.93 5.18 5.62
C ALA A 54 26.19 5.36 6.51
N ASN A 55 27.21 4.52 6.35
CA ASN A 55 28.39 4.43 7.23
C ASN A 55 28.05 4.13 8.70
N ASP A 56 26.91 3.49 8.98
CA ASP A 56 26.59 3.03 10.33
C ASP A 56 27.40 1.77 10.66
N MET A 57 28.36 1.90 11.58
CA MET A 57 29.22 0.80 11.98
C MET A 57 28.58 -0.13 13.02
N THR A 58 27.38 0.19 13.51
CA THR A 58 26.66 -0.60 14.51
C THR A 58 25.75 -1.67 13.89
N VAL A 59 25.42 -1.54 12.60
CA VAL A 59 24.60 -2.53 11.90
C VAL A 59 25.45 -3.67 11.34
N ASP A 60 24.95 -4.90 11.43
CA ASP A 60 25.66 -6.07 10.94
C ASP A 60 25.66 -6.15 9.40
N THR A 61 24.63 -5.63 8.75
CA THR A 61 24.47 -5.64 7.30
C THR A 61 25.66 -5.02 6.57
N ILE A 62 26.17 -5.72 5.56
CA ILE A 62 27.18 -5.23 4.61
C ILE A 62 26.48 -5.00 3.27
N THR A 63 26.75 -3.87 2.62
CA THR A 63 26.18 -3.50 1.33
C THR A 63 27.26 -3.43 0.26
N THR A 64 26.91 -3.78 -0.98
CA THR A 64 27.75 -3.50 -2.15
C THR A 64 27.94 -1.99 -2.33
N HIS A 65 29.12 -1.57 -2.77
CA HIS A 65 29.39 -0.16 -3.04
C HIS A 65 28.73 0.29 -4.35
N PHE A 66 28.74 -0.59 -5.36
CA PHE A 66 27.94 -0.42 -6.55
C PHE A 66 26.48 -0.79 -6.28
N ASP A 67 25.57 -0.05 -6.90
CA ASP A 67 24.18 -0.47 -6.97
C ASP A 67 24.03 -1.74 -7.81
N TYR A 68 22.90 -2.43 -7.65
CA TYR A 68 22.65 -3.68 -8.37
C TYR A 68 22.65 -3.49 -9.89
N HIS A 69 22.18 -2.35 -10.41
CA HIS A 69 22.16 -2.08 -11.86
C HIS A 69 23.56 -2.17 -12.48
N SER A 70 24.59 -1.83 -11.73
CA SER A 70 25.98 -1.90 -12.19
C SER A 70 26.54 -3.33 -12.24
N ILE A 71 25.88 -4.30 -11.60
CA ILE A 71 26.36 -5.70 -11.44
C ILE A 71 25.29 -6.76 -11.77
N GLU A 72 24.14 -6.36 -12.32
CA GLU A 72 22.98 -7.25 -12.55
C GLU A 72 23.24 -8.36 -13.58
N HIS A 73 24.24 -8.17 -14.44
CA HIS A 73 24.65 -9.16 -15.44
C HIS A 73 25.74 -10.11 -14.91
N ASN A 74 26.23 -9.88 -13.69
CA ASN A 74 27.36 -10.62 -13.10
C ASN A 74 26.91 -11.52 -11.95
N LEU A 75 26.03 -11.02 -11.09
CA LEU A 75 25.63 -11.69 -9.86
C LEU A 75 24.13 -11.88 -9.78
N LEU A 76 23.73 -13.04 -9.26
CA LEU A 76 22.33 -13.32 -8.97
C LEU A 76 21.88 -12.55 -7.72
N LYS A 77 20.60 -12.17 -7.71
CA LYS A 77 19.95 -11.52 -6.58
C LYS A 77 18.70 -12.27 -6.17
N PHE A 78 18.54 -12.49 -4.86
CA PHE A 78 17.24 -12.81 -4.27
C PHE A 78 16.56 -11.52 -3.82
N ASP A 79 15.37 -11.25 -4.34
CA ASP A 79 14.53 -10.16 -3.83
C ASP A 79 13.60 -10.69 -2.72
N ILE A 80 14.06 -10.57 -1.47
CA ILE A 80 13.32 -10.93 -0.26
C ILE A 80 12.66 -9.67 0.28
N LEU A 81 11.56 -9.27 -0.34
CA LEU A 81 10.86 -8.03 -0.04
C LEU A 81 9.90 -8.20 1.16
N GLY A 82 9.81 -7.16 1.99
CA GLY A 82 8.72 -7.03 2.96
C GLY A 82 7.44 -6.57 2.27
N HIS A 83 6.29 -7.17 2.62
CA HIS A 83 4.98 -6.78 2.12
C HIS A 83 3.90 -7.08 3.15
N ASP A 84 2.87 -6.24 3.21
CA ASP A 84 1.77 -6.39 4.17
C ASP A 84 0.77 -7.49 3.80
N ASP A 85 0.73 -7.94 2.55
CA ASP A 85 -0.24 -8.92 2.04
C ASP A 85 -0.10 -10.27 2.77
N PRO A 86 1.10 -10.88 2.86
CA PRO A 86 1.31 -12.07 3.67
C PRO A 86 0.94 -11.87 5.14
N THR A 87 1.31 -10.74 5.75
CA THR A 87 1.02 -10.44 7.16
C THR A 87 -0.48 -10.32 7.40
N MET A 88 -1.20 -9.64 6.50
CA MET A 88 -2.65 -9.47 6.53
C MET A 88 -3.34 -10.82 6.38
N ILE A 89 -2.98 -11.62 5.37
CA ILE A 89 -3.54 -12.95 5.18
C ILE A 89 -3.28 -13.82 6.40
N LYS A 90 -2.04 -13.89 6.89
CA LYS A 90 -1.71 -14.68 8.08
C LYS A 90 -2.57 -14.31 9.28
N ARG A 91 -2.75 -12.99 9.53
CA ARG A 91 -3.60 -12.51 10.62
C ARG A 91 -5.07 -12.90 10.42
N LEU A 92 -5.58 -12.86 9.19
CA LEU A 92 -6.93 -13.31 8.87
C LEU A 92 -7.10 -14.81 9.12
N GLU A 93 -6.13 -15.63 8.74
CA GLU A 93 -6.12 -17.06 9.04
C GLU A 93 -6.11 -17.31 10.56
N ASP A 94 -5.29 -16.56 11.32
CA ASP A 94 -5.21 -16.68 12.78
C ASP A 94 -6.53 -16.29 13.48
N LEU A 95 -7.23 -15.27 12.97
CA LEU A 95 -8.48 -14.79 13.54
C LEU A 95 -9.69 -15.67 13.19
N THR A 96 -9.64 -16.38 12.07
CA THR A 96 -10.80 -17.12 11.53
C THR A 96 -10.64 -18.64 11.53
N GLY A 97 -9.41 -19.13 11.60
CA GLY A 97 -9.06 -20.54 11.41
C GLY A 97 -9.14 -21.03 9.95
N ILE A 98 -9.43 -20.15 8.99
CA ILE A 98 -9.61 -20.49 7.58
C ILE A 98 -8.30 -20.34 6.85
N LYS A 99 -7.90 -21.37 6.09
CA LYS A 99 -6.73 -21.29 5.22
C LYS A 99 -7.07 -20.50 3.96
N ALA A 100 -6.31 -19.46 3.69
CA ALA A 100 -6.55 -18.59 2.55
C ALA A 100 -6.34 -19.30 1.20
N THR A 101 -5.58 -20.39 1.17
CA THR A 101 -5.40 -21.23 -0.03
C THR A 101 -6.66 -21.98 -0.44
N ASP A 102 -7.58 -22.21 0.48
CA ASP A 102 -8.80 -22.99 0.24
C ASP A 102 -9.96 -22.11 -0.26
N ILE A 103 -9.75 -20.79 -0.32
CA ILE A 103 -10.75 -19.81 -0.79
C ILE A 103 -10.93 -19.93 -2.32
N PRO A 104 -12.16 -20.10 -2.81
CA PRO A 104 -12.44 -20.19 -4.25
C PRO A 104 -12.21 -18.85 -4.96
N LEU A 105 -11.67 -18.91 -6.19
CA LEU A 105 -11.37 -17.74 -7.03
C LEU A 105 -12.50 -17.40 -8.02
N ASP A 106 -13.71 -17.92 -7.81
CA ASP A 106 -14.90 -17.73 -8.65
C ASP A 106 -16.18 -17.43 -7.83
N ASP A 107 -16.04 -17.12 -6.54
CA ASP A 107 -17.14 -16.67 -5.69
C ASP A 107 -17.81 -15.40 -6.24
N LYS A 108 -19.11 -15.51 -6.56
CA LYS A 108 -19.92 -14.44 -7.14
C LYS A 108 -20.11 -13.25 -6.20
N LYS A 109 -20.21 -13.48 -4.88
CA LYS A 109 -20.29 -12.40 -3.89
C LYS A 109 -18.99 -11.62 -3.84
N VAL A 110 -17.85 -12.32 -3.88
CA VAL A 110 -16.53 -11.66 -3.96
C VAL A 110 -16.40 -10.84 -5.24
N MET A 111 -16.79 -11.38 -6.39
CA MET A 111 -16.78 -10.63 -7.65
C MET A 111 -17.66 -9.37 -7.58
N SER A 112 -18.85 -9.46 -6.96
CA SER A 112 -19.78 -8.32 -6.85
C SER A 112 -19.24 -7.16 -6.01
N LEU A 113 -18.29 -7.41 -5.10
CA LEU A 113 -17.62 -6.38 -4.29
C LEU A 113 -16.92 -5.31 -5.14
N PHE A 114 -16.40 -5.71 -6.30
CA PHE A 114 -15.70 -4.84 -7.24
C PHE A 114 -16.65 -4.07 -8.16
N LYS A 115 -17.97 -4.23 -7.99
CA LYS A 115 -19.02 -3.65 -8.86
C LYS A 115 -20.02 -2.78 -8.11
N SER A 116 -20.30 -3.06 -6.85
CA SER A 116 -21.17 -2.25 -6.00
C SER A 116 -20.88 -2.47 -4.51
N THR A 117 -21.60 -1.74 -3.66
CA THR A 117 -21.57 -1.90 -2.19
C THR A 117 -22.61 -2.91 -1.68
N ASP A 118 -23.49 -3.44 -2.54
CA ASP A 118 -24.68 -4.21 -2.13
C ASP A 118 -24.34 -5.44 -1.28
N VAL A 119 -23.25 -6.13 -1.61
CA VAL A 119 -22.79 -7.32 -0.89
C VAL A 119 -22.36 -7.03 0.55
N LEU A 120 -22.03 -5.77 0.84
CA LEU A 120 -21.68 -5.28 2.18
C LEU A 120 -22.91 -4.89 3.01
N GLY A 121 -24.10 -4.80 2.38
CA GLY A 121 -25.35 -4.42 3.03
C GLY A 121 -25.54 -2.91 3.25
N ILE A 122 -24.76 -2.08 2.54
CA ILE A 122 -24.71 -0.62 2.68
C ILE A 122 -24.81 0.05 1.31
N LYS A 123 -25.15 1.33 1.28
CA LYS A 123 -25.22 2.15 0.07
C LYS A 123 -24.00 3.08 -0.03
N PRO A 124 -23.66 3.57 -1.24
CA PRO A 124 -22.59 4.55 -1.41
C PRO A 124 -22.76 5.80 -0.53
N GLU A 125 -23.99 6.24 -0.30
CA GLU A 125 -24.31 7.41 0.53
C GLU A 125 -23.87 7.21 1.99
N ASP A 126 -23.94 5.99 2.50
CA ASP A 126 -23.50 5.64 3.86
C ASP A 126 -21.96 5.73 4.00
N MET A 127 -21.24 5.83 2.89
CA MET A 127 -19.78 5.92 2.81
C MET A 127 -19.31 7.21 2.13
N ASN A 128 -20.08 8.29 2.21
CA ASN A 128 -19.74 9.57 1.58
C ASN A 128 -19.51 9.48 0.06
N GLY A 129 -20.33 8.66 -0.62
CA GLY A 129 -20.35 8.52 -2.08
C GLY A 129 -19.29 7.56 -2.63
N VAL A 130 -18.65 6.72 -1.81
CA VAL A 130 -17.75 5.68 -2.31
C VAL A 130 -18.57 4.64 -3.09
N PRO A 131 -18.33 4.45 -4.40
CA PRO A 131 -19.26 3.74 -5.28
C PRO A 131 -19.16 2.21 -5.20
N LEU A 132 -18.05 1.68 -4.70
CA LEU A 132 -17.73 0.24 -4.74
C LEU A 132 -17.33 -0.27 -3.35
N GLY A 133 -17.52 -1.58 -3.12
CA GLY A 133 -17.11 -2.25 -1.89
C GLY A 133 -15.61 -2.57 -1.81
N SER A 134 -14.78 -2.13 -2.75
CA SER A 134 -13.35 -2.49 -2.81
C SER A 134 -12.44 -1.66 -1.90
N LEU A 135 -12.98 -0.74 -1.09
CA LEU A 135 -12.19 0.07 -0.15
C LEU A 135 -11.32 -0.81 0.78
N GLY A 136 -10.03 -0.50 0.90
CA GLY A 136 -9.08 -1.29 1.70
C GLY A 136 -8.69 -2.66 1.09
N ILE A 137 -9.21 -3.03 -0.08
CA ILE A 137 -8.73 -4.18 -0.84
C ILE A 137 -7.42 -3.78 -1.56
N PRO A 138 -6.34 -4.56 -1.44
CA PRO A 138 -5.08 -4.29 -2.15
C PRO A 138 -5.33 -4.18 -3.65
N GLU A 139 -4.62 -3.27 -4.31
CA GLU A 139 -4.75 -2.91 -5.73
C GLU A 139 -6.06 -2.26 -6.17
N PHE A 140 -7.17 -2.55 -5.51
CA PHE A 140 -8.51 -2.13 -5.95
C PHE A 140 -9.19 -1.10 -5.04
N GLY A 141 -8.57 -0.74 -3.91
CA GLY A 141 -9.15 0.17 -2.92
C GLY A 141 -8.83 1.65 -3.11
N THR A 142 -8.04 2.02 -4.12
CA THR A 142 -7.73 3.43 -4.42
C THR A 142 -8.83 4.08 -5.26
N GLU A 143 -8.98 5.41 -5.18
CA GLU A 143 -9.94 6.14 -6.03
C GLU A 143 -9.69 5.89 -7.52
N PHE A 144 -8.42 5.84 -7.92
CA PHE A 144 -8.01 5.55 -9.29
C PHE A 144 -8.41 4.14 -9.73
N ALA A 145 -8.10 3.11 -8.94
CA ALA A 145 -8.44 1.73 -9.28
C ALA A 145 -9.95 1.49 -9.25
N MET A 146 -10.69 2.10 -8.33
CA MET A 146 -12.15 2.06 -8.31
C MET A 146 -12.75 2.68 -9.58
N GLN A 147 -12.23 3.81 -10.03
CA GLN A 147 -12.68 4.40 -11.30
C GLN A 147 -12.40 3.47 -12.49
N MET A 148 -11.24 2.80 -12.50
CA MET A 148 -10.94 1.80 -13.53
C MET A 148 -11.92 0.62 -13.49
N LEU A 149 -12.30 0.14 -12.31
CA LEU A 149 -13.31 -0.93 -12.16
C LEU A 149 -14.67 -0.50 -12.73
N ILE A 150 -15.09 0.75 -12.47
CA ILE A 150 -16.33 1.32 -13.01
C ILE A 150 -16.26 1.42 -14.54
N ASP A 151 -15.19 1.99 -15.08
CA ASP A 151 -15.01 2.18 -16.53
C ASP A 151 -14.93 0.83 -17.27
N ALA A 152 -14.30 -0.17 -16.66
CA ALA A 152 -14.00 -1.45 -17.29
C ALA A 152 -15.08 -2.53 -17.08
N ASP A 153 -15.97 -2.38 -16.09
CA ASP A 153 -17.02 -3.32 -15.70
C ASP A 153 -16.59 -4.80 -15.75
N PRO A 154 -15.68 -5.25 -14.87
CA PRO A 154 -15.13 -6.59 -14.95
C PRO A 154 -16.20 -7.67 -14.72
N GLN A 155 -16.11 -8.77 -15.48
CA GLN A 155 -17.07 -9.88 -15.40
C GLN A 155 -16.45 -11.14 -14.79
N SER A 156 -15.11 -11.19 -14.69
CA SER A 156 -14.38 -12.38 -14.28
C SER A 156 -13.09 -12.05 -13.51
N PHE A 157 -12.54 -13.06 -12.83
CA PHE A 157 -11.21 -12.97 -12.20
C PHE A 157 -10.13 -12.53 -13.20
N SER A 158 -10.19 -13.03 -14.44
CA SER A 158 -9.23 -12.63 -15.47
C SER A 158 -9.33 -11.16 -15.85
N ASP A 159 -10.50 -10.53 -15.71
CA ASP A 159 -10.66 -9.09 -15.97
C ASP A 159 -10.06 -8.27 -14.83
N LEU A 160 -10.16 -8.73 -13.58
CA LEU A 160 -9.45 -8.12 -12.45
C LEU A 160 -7.93 -8.17 -12.65
N VAL A 161 -7.39 -9.29 -13.14
CA VAL A 161 -5.96 -9.42 -13.49
C VAL A 161 -5.56 -8.39 -14.55
N ARG A 162 -6.39 -8.19 -15.58
CA ARG A 162 -6.15 -7.18 -16.62
C ARG A 162 -6.16 -5.77 -16.04
N ILE A 163 -7.16 -5.45 -15.22
CA ILE A 163 -7.29 -4.13 -14.58
C ILE A 163 -6.10 -3.86 -13.66
N ALA A 164 -5.64 -4.84 -12.87
CA ALA A 164 -4.44 -4.70 -12.05
C ALA A 164 -3.20 -4.40 -12.92
N GLY A 165 -3.00 -5.13 -14.02
CA GLY A 165 -1.92 -4.85 -14.96
C GLY A 165 -1.95 -3.42 -15.52
N LEU A 166 -3.14 -2.91 -15.83
CA LEU A 166 -3.37 -1.55 -16.31
C LEU A 166 -3.14 -0.48 -15.22
N ALA A 167 -3.44 -0.79 -13.95
CA ALA A 167 -3.39 0.15 -12.83
C ALA A 167 -1.96 0.45 -12.36
N HIS A 168 -1.03 -0.49 -12.55
CA HIS A 168 0.37 -0.36 -12.11
C HIS A 168 1.33 0.15 -13.18
N GLY A 169 0.88 0.22 -14.43
CA GLY A 169 1.69 0.69 -15.54
C GLY A 169 1.66 2.21 -15.71
N THR A 170 2.82 2.83 -15.87
CA THR A 170 2.89 4.26 -16.22
C THR A 170 2.51 4.45 -17.69
N ASP A 171 1.52 5.32 -17.94
CA ASP A 171 0.91 5.57 -19.26
C ASP A 171 0.35 4.29 -19.94
N VAL A 172 -0.12 3.36 -19.13
CA VAL A 172 -0.83 2.15 -19.59
C VAL A 172 -2.34 2.39 -19.67
N TRP A 173 -2.94 2.97 -18.63
CA TRP A 173 -4.37 3.30 -18.62
C TRP A 173 -4.67 4.71 -19.15
N LEU A 174 -4.32 5.74 -18.36
CA LEU A 174 -4.64 7.15 -18.64
C LEU A 174 -4.00 7.58 -19.95
N GLY A 175 -4.81 8.11 -20.86
CA GLY A 175 -4.36 8.57 -22.18
C GLY A 175 -3.94 7.46 -23.16
N ASN A 176 -4.09 6.18 -22.78
CA ASN A 176 -3.75 5.03 -23.62
C ASN A 176 -4.93 4.03 -23.68
N ALA A 177 -4.91 2.95 -22.89
CA ALA A 177 -5.97 1.92 -22.94
C ALA A 177 -7.37 2.50 -22.70
N GLN A 178 -7.52 3.46 -21.78
CA GLN A 178 -8.79 4.13 -21.53
C GLN A 178 -9.33 4.82 -22.79
N LYS A 179 -8.46 5.54 -23.50
CA LYS A 179 -8.80 6.26 -24.74
C LYS A 179 -9.21 5.28 -25.82
N LEU A 180 -8.45 4.20 -26.01
CA LEU A 180 -8.72 3.18 -27.03
C LEU A 180 -10.05 2.46 -26.79
N ILE A 181 -10.40 2.22 -25.53
CA ILE A 181 -11.69 1.64 -25.14
C ILE A 181 -12.84 2.63 -25.41
N GLN A 182 -12.69 3.90 -25.02
CA GLN A 182 -13.70 4.93 -25.25
C GLN A 182 -13.93 5.23 -26.74
N GLU A 183 -12.89 5.17 -27.57
CA GLU A 183 -12.97 5.33 -29.03
C GLU A 183 -13.51 4.07 -29.75
N GLY A 184 -13.78 2.98 -29.01
CA GLY A 184 -14.24 1.71 -29.58
C GLY A 184 -13.20 0.99 -30.43
N LYS A 185 -11.90 1.33 -30.30
CA LYS A 185 -10.79 0.70 -31.02
C LYS A 185 -10.45 -0.67 -30.47
N CYS A 186 -10.64 -0.88 -29.17
CA CYS A 186 -10.47 -2.17 -28.52
C CYS A 186 -11.46 -2.35 -27.36
N LYS A 187 -11.64 -3.59 -26.91
CA LYS A 187 -12.29 -3.94 -25.64
C LYS A 187 -11.23 -4.17 -24.56
N LEU A 188 -11.61 -4.18 -23.28
CA LEU A 188 -10.73 -4.56 -22.17
C LEU A 188 -9.99 -5.89 -22.43
N SER A 189 -10.69 -6.88 -22.97
CA SER A 189 -10.13 -8.21 -23.28
C SER A 189 -9.04 -8.21 -24.36
N SER A 190 -8.99 -7.16 -25.19
CA SER A 190 -8.04 -6.98 -26.31
C SER A 190 -7.04 -5.85 -26.08
N ALA A 191 -7.14 -5.11 -24.96
CA ALA A 191 -6.19 -4.09 -24.60
C ALA A 191 -4.87 -4.71 -24.12
N ILE A 192 -3.78 -3.94 -24.19
CA ILE A 192 -2.47 -4.36 -23.68
C ILE A 192 -2.46 -4.17 -22.15
N CYS A 193 -2.73 -5.24 -21.40
CA CYS A 193 -2.85 -5.18 -19.95
C CYS A 193 -1.60 -5.68 -19.23
N CYS A 194 -0.90 -6.65 -19.81
CA CYS A 194 0.35 -7.19 -19.29
C CYS A 194 1.36 -7.34 -20.44
N ARG A 195 2.65 -7.37 -20.11
CA ARG A 195 3.71 -7.54 -21.14
C ARG A 195 3.52 -8.82 -21.95
N ASP A 196 3.08 -9.88 -21.30
CA ASP A 196 2.87 -11.20 -21.91
C ASP A 196 1.84 -11.14 -23.06
N ASP A 197 0.85 -10.23 -22.97
CA ASP A 197 -0.15 -10.03 -24.01
C ASP A 197 0.49 -9.52 -25.31
N ILE A 198 1.57 -8.73 -25.24
CA ILE A 198 2.34 -8.27 -26.41
C ILE A 198 3.00 -9.45 -27.10
N MET A 199 3.77 -10.23 -26.35
CA MET A 199 4.51 -11.34 -26.93
C MET A 199 3.57 -12.37 -27.55
N VAL A 200 2.52 -12.76 -26.82
CA VAL A 200 1.57 -13.79 -27.29
C VAL A 200 0.78 -13.28 -28.50
N TYR A 201 0.33 -12.03 -28.49
CA TYR A 201 -0.40 -11.45 -29.62
C TYR A 201 0.46 -11.35 -30.89
N LEU A 202 1.70 -10.88 -30.78
CA LEU A 202 2.59 -10.76 -31.94
C LEU A 202 2.95 -12.13 -32.53
N ILE A 203 3.18 -13.14 -31.69
CA ILE A 203 3.37 -14.52 -32.17
C ILE A 203 2.11 -15.02 -32.87
N TYR A 204 0.92 -14.73 -32.33
CA TYR A 204 -0.35 -15.09 -32.96
C TYR A 204 -0.55 -14.42 -34.33
N GLN A 205 -0.07 -13.19 -34.51
CA GLN A 205 -0.04 -12.50 -35.82
C GLN A 205 1.04 -13.03 -36.77
N GLY A 206 1.89 -13.95 -36.33
CA GLY A 206 2.88 -14.63 -37.16
C GLY A 206 4.30 -14.07 -37.08
N LEU A 207 4.58 -13.11 -36.18
CA LEU A 207 5.93 -12.61 -35.98
C LEU A 207 6.85 -13.69 -35.36
N ASP A 208 8.15 -13.59 -35.65
CA ASP A 208 9.17 -14.44 -35.02
C ASP A 208 9.11 -14.31 -33.47
N PRO A 209 9.12 -15.43 -32.72
CA PRO A 209 9.07 -15.39 -31.25
C PRO A 209 10.20 -14.58 -30.59
N GLY A 210 11.39 -14.52 -31.20
CA GLY A 210 12.51 -13.73 -30.71
C GLY A 210 12.28 -12.22 -30.88
N ASP A 211 11.75 -11.81 -32.04
CA ASP A 211 11.30 -10.44 -32.27
C ASP A 211 10.17 -10.07 -31.30
N ALA A 212 9.14 -10.91 -31.16
CA ALA A 212 8.01 -10.67 -30.27
C ALA A 212 8.44 -10.51 -28.80
N PHE A 213 9.36 -11.37 -28.32
CA PHE A 213 9.96 -11.25 -26.99
C PHE A 213 10.74 -9.94 -26.83
N THR A 214 11.55 -9.57 -27.83
CA THR A 214 12.34 -8.35 -27.79
C THR A 214 11.43 -7.12 -27.75
N ILE A 215 10.43 -7.06 -28.63
CA ILE A 215 9.42 -5.98 -28.67
C ILE A 215 8.75 -5.84 -27.29
N MET A 216 8.25 -6.93 -26.72
CA MET A 216 7.66 -6.95 -25.38
C MET A 216 8.61 -6.34 -24.33
N GLU A 217 9.87 -6.79 -24.28
CA GLU A 217 10.85 -6.32 -23.29
C GLU A 217 11.22 -4.84 -23.48
N ARG A 218 11.26 -4.34 -24.72
CA ARG A 218 11.51 -2.91 -25.01
C ARG A 218 10.32 -2.04 -24.59
N VAL A 219 9.10 -2.48 -24.89
CA VAL A 219 7.85 -1.76 -24.56
C VAL A 219 7.66 -1.72 -23.04
N ARG A 220 7.75 -2.85 -22.34
CA ARG A 220 7.51 -2.92 -20.87
C ARG A 220 8.52 -2.12 -20.04
N LYS A 221 9.71 -1.83 -20.59
CA LYS A 221 10.74 -0.96 -19.96
C LYS A 221 10.59 0.52 -20.35
N GLY A 222 9.61 0.84 -21.19
CA GLY A 222 9.37 2.18 -21.74
C GLY A 222 10.48 2.67 -22.64
N LEU A 223 11.30 1.79 -23.20
CA LEU A 223 12.40 2.19 -24.08
C LEU A 223 11.87 2.75 -25.40
N VAL A 224 10.73 2.25 -25.86
CA VAL A 224 10.03 2.75 -27.05
C VAL A 224 9.48 4.16 -26.77
N ALA A 225 8.67 4.33 -25.73
CA ALA A 225 8.08 5.61 -25.33
C ALA A 225 9.12 6.71 -25.05
N LYS A 226 10.31 6.32 -24.57
CA LYS A 226 11.43 7.25 -24.31
C LYS A 226 12.29 7.53 -25.55
N GLY A 227 11.99 6.95 -26.71
CA GLY A 227 12.81 7.09 -27.92
C GLY A 227 14.20 6.44 -27.82
N LYS A 228 14.36 5.46 -26.92
CA LYS A 228 15.63 4.77 -26.63
C LYS A 228 15.75 3.40 -27.33
N CYS A 229 14.75 3.00 -28.11
CA CYS A 229 14.77 1.77 -28.90
C CYS A 229 15.13 2.09 -30.35
N LYS A 230 16.41 1.92 -30.71
CA LYS A 230 16.91 2.20 -32.08
C LYS A 230 16.31 1.27 -33.14
N GLU A 231 15.96 0.05 -32.74
CA GLU A 231 15.41 -1.02 -33.58
C GLU A 231 13.89 -0.85 -33.82
N TRP A 232 13.24 0.13 -33.17
CA TRP A 232 11.79 0.31 -33.24
C TRP A 232 11.24 0.49 -34.67
N PRO A 233 11.89 1.26 -35.59
CA PRO A 233 11.40 1.38 -36.96
C PRO A 233 11.31 0.03 -37.70
N ASP A 234 12.27 -0.88 -37.47
CA ASP A 234 12.26 -2.21 -38.08
C ASP A 234 11.16 -3.09 -37.47
N PHE A 235 11.00 -3.04 -36.15
CA PHE A 235 9.90 -3.75 -35.48
C PHE A 235 8.53 -3.24 -35.91
N ARG A 236 8.37 -1.91 -36.09
CA ARG A 236 7.14 -1.30 -36.61
C ARG A 236 6.80 -1.84 -37.99
N LYS A 237 7.78 -1.88 -38.89
CA LYS A 237 7.59 -2.44 -40.24
C LYS A 237 7.20 -3.92 -40.20
N LYS A 238 7.86 -4.73 -39.36
CA LYS A 238 7.49 -6.15 -39.18
C LYS A 238 6.06 -6.31 -38.66
N MET A 239 5.64 -5.48 -37.70
CA MET A 239 4.26 -5.48 -37.18
C MET A 239 3.25 -5.11 -38.27
N GLU A 240 3.54 -4.09 -39.08
CA GLU A 240 2.71 -3.68 -40.22
C GLU A 240 2.60 -4.79 -41.30
N GLU A 241 3.70 -5.46 -41.63
CA GLU A 241 3.74 -6.59 -42.58
C GLU A 241 2.88 -7.78 -42.13
N HIS A 242 2.64 -7.93 -40.82
CA HIS A 242 1.81 -8.96 -40.21
C HIS A 242 0.43 -8.43 -39.79
N GLU A 243 -0.02 -7.32 -40.39
CA GLU A 243 -1.37 -6.76 -40.20
C GLU A 243 -1.70 -6.38 -38.73
N VAL A 244 -0.68 -6.10 -37.91
CA VAL A 244 -0.88 -5.54 -36.57
C VAL A 244 -1.50 -4.14 -36.71
N PRO A 245 -2.66 -3.86 -36.08
CA PRO A 245 -3.33 -2.58 -36.23
C PRO A 245 -2.49 -1.39 -35.74
N ASP A 246 -2.59 -0.25 -36.44
CA ASP A 246 -1.88 0.99 -36.08
C ASP A 246 -2.12 1.43 -34.62
N TRP A 247 -3.34 1.24 -34.11
CA TRP A 247 -3.67 1.60 -32.73
C TRP A 247 -2.89 0.77 -31.71
N TYR A 248 -2.56 -0.48 -32.04
CA TYR A 248 -1.80 -1.39 -31.17
C TYR A 248 -0.34 -0.94 -31.10
N ILE A 249 0.25 -0.65 -32.26
CA ILE A 249 1.61 -0.11 -32.37
C ILE A 249 1.70 1.22 -31.62
N TRP A 250 0.74 2.12 -31.83
CA TRP A 250 0.68 3.39 -31.12
C TRP A 250 0.57 3.20 -29.60
N SER A 251 -0.21 2.23 -29.13
CA SER A 251 -0.32 1.90 -27.70
C SER A 251 1.02 1.46 -27.12
N CYS A 252 1.77 0.60 -27.83
CA CYS A 252 3.13 0.20 -27.45
C CYS A 252 4.08 1.41 -27.32
N GLU A 253 3.90 2.45 -28.12
CA GLU A 253 4.70 3.68 -28.09
C GLU A 253 4.40 4.58 -26.89
N GLN A 254 3.27 4.39 -26.19
CA GLN A 254 2.92 5.21 -25.01
C GLN A 254 3.43 4.59 -23.70
N ILE A 255 3.51 3.25 -23.64
CA ILE A 255 3.77 2.52 -22.39
C ILE A 255 5.16 2.84 -21.86
N LYS A 256 5.25 3.39 -20.63
CA LYS A 256 6.52 3.70 -19.95
C LYS A 256 6.99 2.59 -19.01
N TYR A 257 6.06 1.80 -18.49
CA TYR A 257 6.32 0.64 -17.66
C TYR A 257 5.10 -0.30 -17.65
N MET A 258 5.31 -1.62 -17.64
CA MET A 258 4.22 -2.59 -17.59
C MET A 258 4.59 -3.89 -16.86
N PHE A 259 3.62 -4.45 -16.13
CA PHE A 259 3.76 -5.66 -15.34
C PHE A 259 3.78 -6.96 -16.17
N PRO A 260 4.49 -8.00 -15.67
CA PRO A 260 4.25 -9.38 -16.09
C PRO A 260 2.91 -9.90 -15.55
N LYS A 261 2.23 -10.70 -16.37
CA LYS A 261 0.93 -11.29 -16.04
C LYS A 261 0.97 -12.14 -14.76
N ALA A 262 2.05 -12.90 -14.56
CA ALA A 262 2.23 -13.71 -13.36
C ALA A 262 2.19 -12.86 -12.06
N HIS A 263 2.76 -11.66 -12.09
CA HIS A 263 2.75 -10.76 -10.94
C HIS A 263 1.35 -10.18 -10.70
N ALA A 264 0.67 -9.74 -11.77
CA ALA A 264 -0.72 -9.30 -11.67
C ALA A 264 -1.64 -10.41 -11.12
N VAL A 265 -1.50 -11.66 -11.58
CA VAL A 265 -2.26 -12.81 -11.05
C VAL A 265 -1.98 -13.02 -9.56
N ALA A 266 -0.71 -13.02 -9.14
CA ALA A 266 -0.35 -13.24 -7.73
C ALA A 266 -0.99 -12.19 -6.80
N TYR A 267 -0.94 -10.92 -7.20
CA TYR A 267 -1.54 -9.82 -6.45
C TYR A 267 -3.06 -9.90 -6.41
N VAL A 268 -3.71 -10.12 -7.55
CA VAL A 268 -5.17 -10.25 -7.60
C VAL A 268 -5.67 -11.47 -6.81
N MET A 269 -4.90 -12.57 -6.76
CA MET A 269 -5.23 -13.69 -5.87
C MET A 269 -5.21 -13.29 -4.40
N MET A 270 -4.25 -12.46 -3.96
CA MET A 270 -4.22 -11.95 -2.58
C MET A 270 -5.37 -10.99 -2.31
N SER A 271 -5.61 -10.02 -3.21
CA SER A 271 -6.73 -9.09 -3.13
C SER A 271 -8.08 -9.82 -3.05
N TRP A 272 -8.26 -10.88 -3.84
CA TRP A 272 -9.46 -11.71 -3.83
C TRP A 272 -9.66 -12.41 -2.49
N ARG A 273 -8.59 -12.97 -1.90
CA ARG A 273 -8.65 -13.61 -0.58
C ARG A 273 -8.99 -12.59 0.51
N VAL A 274 -8.39 -11.41 0.48
CA VAL A 274 -8.74 -10.32 1.42
C VAL A 274 -10.21 -9.91 1.24
N ALA A 275 -10.69 -9.79 0.00
CA ALA A 275 -12.08 -9.47 -0.32
C ALA A 275 -13.06 -10.54 0.19
N TYR A 276 -12.70 -11.82 0.11
CA TYR A 276 -13.47 -12.90 0.71
C TYR A 276 -13.64 -12.72 2.22
N PHE A 277 -12.55 -12.45 2.94
CA PHE A 277 -12.63 -12.17 4.38
C PHE A 277 -13.44 -10.90 4.70
N LYS A 278 -13.35 -9.86 3.86
CA LYS A 278 -14.15 -8.63 4.04
C LYS A 278 -15.66 -8.88 3.99
N ILE A 279 -16.11 -9.80 3.14
CA ILE A 279 -17.53 -10.16 3.00
C ILE A 279 -17.96 -11.11 4.12
N TYR A 280 -17.24 -12.23 4.29
CA TYR A 280 -17.69 -13.33 5.13
C TYR A 280 -17.23 -13.24 6.59
N TYR A 281 -16.13 -12.52 6.87
CA TYR A 281 -15.54 -12.35 8.19
C TYR A 281 -15.18 -10.87 8.45
N PRO A 282 -16.15 -9.95 8.33
CA PRO A 282 -15.89 -8.50 8.34
C PRO A 282 -15.15 -8.02 9.59
N LEU A 283 -15.51 -8.53 10.77
CA LEU A 283 -14.85 -8.15 12.02
C LEU A 283 -13.36 -8.56 12.03
N ALA A 284 -13.02 -9.73 11.48
CA ALA A 284 -11.64 -10.15 11.29
C ALA A 284 -10.90 -9.30 10.26
N TYR A 285 -11.58 -8.95 9.15
CA TYR A 285 -11.05 -8.04 8.14
C TYR A 285 -10.66 -6.68 8.72
N TYR A 286 -11.59 -5.98 9.39
CA TYR A 286 -11.31 -4.66 9.94
C TYR A 286 -10.23 -4.72 11.03
N THR A 287 -10.30 -5.72 11.92
CA THR A 287 -9.29 -5.94 12.98
C THR A 287 -7.89 -6.14 12.39
N ALA A 288 -7.76 -6.98 11.36
CA ALA A 288 -6.48 -7.22 10.71
C ALA A 288 -6.00 -5.97 9.95
N TYR A 289 -6.91 -5.28 9.25
CA TYR A 289 -6.57 -4.10 8.46
C TYR A 289 -6.00 -2.99 9.34
N TYR A 290 -6.69 -2.61 10.43
CA TYR A 290 -6.22 -1.54 11.32
C TYR A 290 -4.95 -1.89 12.07
N SER A 291 -4.63 -3.18 12.20
CA SER A 291 -3.38 -3.64 12.82
C SER A 291 -2.17 -3.58 11.90
N ILE A 292 -2.38 -3.59 10.58
CA ILE A 292 -1.32 -3.91 9.60
C ILE A 292 -1.21 -2.86 8.50
N ARG A 293 -2.34 -2.41 7.94
CA ARG A 293 -2.37 -1.58 6.71
C ARG A 293 -2.78 -0.13 6.92
N ALA A 294 -3.39 0.19 8.06
CA ALA A 294 -3.74 1.57 8.33
C ALA A 294 -2.44 2.36 8.59
N ASP A 295 -2.22 3.42 7.80
CA ASP A 295 -0.97 4.18 7.79
C ASP A 295 -1.00 5.35 8.80
N ALA A 296 -2.20 5.85 9.09
CA ALA A 296 -2.40 7.04 9.91
C ALA A 296 -3.64 6.91 10.81
N PHE A 297 -3.96 5.70 11.27
CA PHE A 297 -5.06 5.47 12.20
C PHE A 297 -4.90 6.31 13.48
N SER A 298 -5.98 6.93 13.95
CA SER A 298 -6.03 7.67 15.22
C SER A 298 -7.27 7.28 16.01
N TYR A 299 -7.06 6.87 17.26
CA TYR A 299 -8.15 6.53 18.19
C TYR A 299 -9.04 7.74 18.48
N GLU A 300 -8.43 8.91 18.62
CA GLU A 300 -9.10 10.18 18.90
C GLU A 300 -10.06 10.57 17.80
N VAL A 301 -9.72 10.24 16.55
CA VAL A 301 -10.51 10.61 15.38
C VAL A 301 -11.51 9.51 15.00
N MET A 302 -11.10 8.25 15.08
CA MET A 302 -11.83 7.14 14.46
C MET A 302 -12.66 6.31 15.45
N CYS A 303 -12.28 6.28 16.73
CA CYS A 303 -12.87 5.37 17.71
C CYS A 303 -13.88 6.02 18.66
N GLN A 304 -14.18 7.32 18.49
CA GLN A 304 -15.12 8.06 19.36
C GLN A 304 -16.59 7.96 18.90
N GLY A 305 -16.91 6.98 18.06
CA GLY A 305 -18.23 6.77 17.48
C GLY A 305 -18.44 7.41 16.12
N GLU A 306 -19.52 7.01 15.45
CA GLU A 306 -19.83 7.40 14.07
C GLU A 306 -20.09 8.90 13.91
N GLU A 307 -20.88 9.50 14.80
CA GLU A 307 -21.20 10.94 14.74
C GLU A 307 -19.94 11.82 14.84
N HIS A 308 -18.99 11.43 15.71
CA HIS A 308 -17.72 12.13 15.83
C HIS A 308 -16.91 12.02 14.54
N LEU A 309 -16.80 10.81 13.98
CA LEU A 309 -16.09 10.59 12.72
C LEU A 309 -16.69 11.42 11.58
N ASP A 310 -18.02 11.47 11.47
CA ASP A 310 -18.72 12.24 10.44
C ASP A 310 -18.42 13.73 10.54
N SER A 311 -18.43 14.28 11.76
CA SER A 311 -18.05 15.68 12.00
C SER A 311 -16.63 15.96 11.55
N VAL A 312 -15.66 15.12 11.91
CA VAL A 312 -14.26 15.30 11.51
C VAL A 312 -14.11 15.15 9.99
N MET A 313 -14.73 14.14 9.38
CA MET A 313 -14.67 13.94 7.93
C MET A 313 -15.24 15.15 7.17
N ALA A 314 -16.30 15.80 7.66
CA ALA A 314 -16.86 17.01 7.05
C ALA A 314 -15.85 18.18 7.04
N GLU A 315 -15.07 18.35 8.10
CA GLU A 315 -13.99 19.35 8.15
C GLU A 315 -12.92 19.08 7.08
N TYR A 316 -12.57 17.81 6.86
CA TYR A 316 -11.60 17.43 5.83
C TYR A 316 -12.13 17.61 4.41
N MET A 317 -13.42 17.35 4.16
CA MET A 317 -14.04 17.59 2.86
C MET A 317 -14.16 19.08 2.52
N ALA A 318 -14.26 19.95 3.52
CA ALA A 318 -14.29 21.39 3.33
C ALA A 318 -12.93 21.97 2.92
N LYS A 319 -11.82 21.24 3.16
CA LYS A 319 -10.47 21.64 2.74
C LYS A 319 -10.28 21.36 1.24
N ASP A 320 -9.52 22.22 0.56
CA ASP A 320 -9.05 21.93 -0.79
C ASP A 320 -8.10 20.72 -0.74
N LYS A 321 -8.37 19.67 -1.53
CA LYS A 321 -7.53 18.46 -1.60
C LYS A 321 -6.05 18.78 -1.87
N ASN A 322 -5.76 19.83 -2.63
CA ASN A 322 -4.39 20.27 -2.96
C ASN A 322 -3.68 20.97 -1.79
N GLN A 323 -4.42 21.32 -0.73
CA GLN A 323 -3.87 21.94 0.48
C GLN A 323 -3.68 20.93 1.62
N MET A 324 -4.23 19.72 1.51
CA MET A 324 -4.02 18.66 2.49
C MET A 324 -2.58 18.14 2.45
N SER A 325 -1.95 18.04 3.62
CA SER A 325 -0.67 17.37 3.77
C SER A 325 -0.79 15.86 3.49
N ALA A 326 0.35 15.21 3.20
CA ALA A 326 0.38 13.76 2.97
C ALA A 326 -0.17 12.95 4.17
N LYS A 327 0.12 13.40 5.42
CA LYS A 327 -0.43 12.78 6.63
C LYS A 327 -1.96 12.89 6.69
N GLU A 328 -2.51 14.06 6.36
CA GLU A 328 -3.96 14.28 6.34
C GLU A 328 -4.66 13.44 5.25
N GLN A 329 -4.02 13.25 4.09
CA GLN A 329 -4.56 12.38 3.03
C GLN A 329 -4.61 10.91 3.48
N LEU A 330 -3.57 10.42 4.16
CA LEU A 330 -3.54 9.07 4.73
C LEU A 330 -4.59 8.91 5.83
N LEU A 331 -4.70 9.87 6.74
CA LEU A 331 -5.71 9.88 7.80
C LEU A 331 -7.12 9.82 7.19
N TYR A 332 -7.40 10.65 6.19
CA TYR A 332 -8.69 10.66 5.50
C TYR A 332 -9.00 9.36 4.77
N ARG A 333 -7.99 8.71 4.18
CA ARG A 333 -8.13 7.39 3.57
C ARG A 333 -8.55 6.33 4.61
N ASP A 334 -7.90 6.31 5.77
CA ASP A 334 -8.21 5.34 6.82
C ASP A 334 -9.60 5.64 7.46
N MET A 335 -9.98 6.92 7.59
CA MET A 335 -11.32 7.33 8.05
C MET A 335 -12.43 6.77 7.15
N LYS A 336 -12.25 6.76 5.83
CA LYS A 336 -13.25 6.18 4.91
C LYS A 336 -13.52 4.70 5.23
N LEU A 337 -12.49 3.93 5.58
CA LEU A 337 -12.68 2.50 5.88
C LEU A 337 -13.34 2.31 7.25
N VAL A 338 -13.09 3.20 8.20
CA VAL A 338 -13.82 3.22 9.47
C VAL A 338 -15.28 3.61 9.27
N LYS A 339 -15.58 4.56 8.39
CA LYS A 339 -16.96 4.91 8.03
C LYS A 339 -17.70 3.72 7.42
N GLU A 340 -17.05 2.97 6.52
CA GLU A 340 -17.60 1.69 6.03
C GLU A 340 -17.88 0.71 7.16
N MET A 341 -16.95 0.56 8.11
CA MET A 341 -17.11 -0.34 9.25
C MET A 341 -18.35 0.04 10.09
N TYR A 342 -18.52 1.33 10.42
CA TYR A 342 -19.69 1.83 11.16
C TYR A 342 -20.98 1.65 10.37
N ALA A 343 -20.99 1.96 9.07
CA ALA A 343 -22.15 1.77 8.20
C ALA A 343 -22.61 0.30 8.15
N ARG A 344 -21.70 -0.65 8.33
CA ARG A 344 -22.00 -2.08 8.42
C ARG A 344 -22.42 -2.55 9.83
N GLY A 345 -22.53 -1.64 10.80
CA GLY A 345 -22.99 -1.89 12.16
C GLY A 345 -21.92 -2.44 13.11
N PHE A 346 -20.63 -2.30 12.79
CA PHE A 346 -19.56 -2.69 13.70
C PHE A 346 -19.05 -1.48 14.49
N GLU A 347 -18.54 -1.73 15.69
CA GLU A 347 -18.15 -0.69 16.63
C GLU A 347 -16.78 -0.99 17.24
N PHE A 348 -16.09 0.07 17.66
CA PHE A 348 -14.92 -0.05 18.53
C PHE A 348 -15.33 -0.13 20.00
N LEU A 349 -14.52 -0.83 20.78
CA LEU A 349 -14.51 -0.70 22.23
C LEU A 349 -13.62 0.48 22.63
N PRO A 350 -13.94 1.16 23.74
CA PRO A 350 -12.98 2.03 24.40
C PRO A 350 -11.73 1.24 24.76
N ILE A 351 -10.55 1.86 24.65
CA ILE A 351 -9.30 1.21 25.05
C ILE A 351 -9.38 0.85 26.54
N ASP A 352 -9.20 -0.43 26.84
CA ASP A 352 -9.00 -0.95 28.19
C ASP A 352 -7.50 -1.23 28.37
N ILE A 353 -6.84 -0.46 29.25
CA ILE A 353 -5.39 -0.52 29.46
C ILE A 353 -4.89 -1.88 29.95
N TYR A 354 -5.77 -2.77 30.43
CA TYR A 354 -5.40 -4.11 30.89
C TYR A 354 -5.70 -5.21 29.86
N LYS A 355 -6.39 -4.89 28.76
CA LYS A 355 -6.74 -5.86 27.71
C LYS A 355 -6.12 -5.53 26.36
N ALA A 356 -6.00 -4.24 26.04
CA ALA A 356 -5.47 -3.77 24.78
C ALA A 356 -4.01 -4.19 24.59
N LYS A 357 -3.62 -4.37 23.33
CA LYS A 357 -2.26 -4.72 22.92
C LYS A 357 -1.49 -3.50 22.43
N ALA A 358 -0.17 -3.60 22.45
CA ALA A 358 0.72 -2.54 21.99
C ALA A 358 0.41 -2.10 20.55
N ASN A 359 0.40 -3.05 19.60
CA ASN A 359 0.34 -2.77 18.16
C ASN A 359 -0.66 -3.65 17.38
N ARG A 360 -1.59 -4.34 18.06
CA ARG A 360 -2.59 -5.20 17.41
C ARG A 360 -3.99 -4.91 17.94
N PHE A 361 -4.91 -4.68 17.01
CA PHE A 361 -6.33 -4.64 17.31
C PHE A 361 -6.81 -6.07 17.62
N GLN A 362 -7.83 -6.16 18.46
CA GLN A 362 -8.39 -7.44 18.91
C GLN A 362 -9.89 -7.48 18.71
N ILE A 363 -10.42 -8.68 18.52
CA ILE A 363 -11.86 -8.94 18.60
C ILE A 363 -12.19 -9.30 20.04
N ILE A 364 -13.04 -8.52 20.70
CA ILE A 364 -13.53 -8.78 22.06
C ILE A 364 -15.03 -8.56 22.05
N ASP A 365 -15.80 -9.57 22.48
CA ASP A 365 -17.26 -9.52 22.61
C ASP A 365 -17.99 -9.02 21.35
N GLY A 366 -17.51 -9.41 20.16
CA GLY A 366 -18.09 -9.02 18.88
C GLY A 366 -17.78 -7.59 18.42
N LYS A 367 -16.90 -6.87 19.14
CA LYS A 367 -16.42 -5.53 18.82
C LYS A 367 -14.90 -5.51 18.65
N ILE A 368 -14.37 -4.38 18.18
CA ILE A 368 -12.94 -4.22 17.94
C ILE A 368 -12.30 -3.39 19.04
N MET A 369 -11.34 -3.95 19.77
CA MET A 369 -10.49 -3.23 20.73
C MET A 369 -9.29 -2.62 19.98
N PRO A 370 -9.11 -1.28 20.00
CA PRO A 370 -7.94 -0.62 19.42
C PRO A 370 -6.65 -0.92 20.19
N SER A 371 -5.50 -0.81 19.50
CA SER A 371 -4.18 -0.95 20.13
C SER A 371 -3.67 0.36 20.72
N PHE A 372 -2.73 0.31 21.68
CA PHE A 372 -2.12 1.53 22.23
C PHE A 372 -1.44 2.39 21.17
N LEU A 373 -0.84 1.80 20.13
CA LEU A 373 -0.22 2.52 19.03
C LEU A 373 -1.20 3.40 18.22
N SER A 374 -2.51 3.20 18.37
CA SER A 374 -3.52 4.06 17.74
C SER A 374 -3.71 5.41 18.43
N ILE A 375 -3.12 5.60 19.61
CA ILE A 375 -3.19 6.86 20.37
C ILE A 375 -2.14 7.83 19.82
N GLU A 376 -2.52 9.07 19.52
CA GLU A 376 -1.62 10.05 18.96
C GLU A 376 -0.44 10.34 19.90
N GLY A 377 0.78 10.30 19.35
CA GLY A 377 2.02 10.49 20.10
C GLY A 377 2.52 9.24 20.84
N MET A 378 1.76 8.14 20.83
CA MET A 378 2.24 6.85 21.34
C MET A 378 3.21 6.22 20.33
N GLY A 379 4.46 5.98 20.75
CA GLY A 379 5.44 5.23 19.96
C GLY A 379 5.42 3.73 20.26
N GLU A 380 5.94 2.90 19.35
CA GLU A 380 5.95 1.43 19.48
C GLU A 380 6.56 0.95 20.81
N THR A 381 7.72 1.49 21.20
CA THR A 381 8.38 1.12 22.46
C THR A 381 7.52 1.48 23.68
N ALA A 382 6.89 2.65 23.68
CA ALA A 382 6.04 3.10 24.79
C ALA A 382 4.75 2.26 24.88
N ALA A 383 4.15 1.92 23.73
CA ALA A 383 3.01 1.02 23.66
C ALA A 383 3.34 -0.37 24.23
N GLN A 384 4.50 -0.92 23.89
CA GLN A 384 4.94 -2.21 24.43
C GLN A 384 5.19 -2.14 25.94
N GLN A 385 5.86 -1.09 26.41
CA GLN A 385 6.11 -0.90 27.84
C GLN A 385 4.83 -0.71 28.64
N LEU A 386 3.80 -0.07 28.06
CA LEU A 386 2.49 0.04 28.69
C LEU A 386 1.80 -1.32 28.81
N GLU A 387 1.80 -2.13 27.74
CA GLU A 387 1.26 -3.49 27.78
C GLU A 387 1.96 -4.35 28.85
N ASP A 388 3.30 -4.33 28.85
CA ASP A 388 4.11 -5.09 29.80
C ASP A 388 3.85 -4.62 31.25
N ALA A 389 3.81 -3.30 31.47
CA ALA A 389 3.53 -2.73 32.79
C ALA A 389 2.12 -3.09 33.27
N ALA A 390 1.11 -3.02 32.41
CA ALA A 390 -0.27 -3.36 32.75
C ALA A 390 -0.42 -4.85 33.12
N SER A 391 0.36 -5.73 32.50
CA SER A 391 0.37 -7.17 32.82
C SER A 391 0.90 -7.50 34.22
N GLN A 392 1.66 -6.58 34.84
CA GLN A 392 2.27 -6.76 36.16
C GLN A 392 1.34 -6.40 37.33
N GLY A 393 0.14 -5.87 37.05
CA GLY A 393 -0.86 -5.52 38.05
C GLY A 393 -1.45 -4.13 37.84
N LEU A 394 -2.48 -3.82 38.62
CA LEU A 394 -3.21 -2.55 38.52
C LEU A 394 -2.31 -1.35 38.79
N PHE A 395 -2.62 -0.22 38.17
CA PHE A 395 -2.02 1.07 38.47
C PHE A 395 -2.85 1.79 39.55
N LEU A 396 -2.18 2.33 40.57
CA LEU A 396 -2.83 3.08 41.65
C LEU A 396 -3.05 4.55 41.29
N SER A 397 -2.23 5.09 40.38
CA SER A 397 -2.34 6.48 39.91
C SER A 397 -1.75 6.66 38.51
N GLN A 398 -2.08 7.79 37.88
CA GLN A 398 -1.53 8.19 36.58
C GLN A 398 -0.02 8.37 36.65
N GLN A 399 0.50 8.88 37.78
CA GLN A 399 1.94 9.01 38.02
C GLN A 399 2.63 7.64 38.10
N GLU A 400 2.01 6.65 38.75
CA GLU A 400 2.56 5.29 38.79
C GLU A 400 2.57 4.64 37.41
N LEU A 401 1.47 4.79 36.67
CA LEU A 401 1.35 4.32 35.29
C LEU A 401 2.46 4.90 34.43
N ARG A 402 2.69 6.22 34.52
CA ARG A 402 3.79 6.90 33.83
C ARG A 402 5.16 6.35 34.20
N ASN A 403 5.41 6.11 35.49
CA ASN A 403 6.70 5.62 35.97
C ASN A 403 6.99 4.19 35.50
N ARG A 404 5.98 3.30 35.57
CA ARG A 404 6.10 1.89 35.19
C ARG A 404 6.16 1.69 33.67
N SER A 405 5.33 2.41 32.92
CA SER A 405 5.24 2.28 31.46
C SER A 405 6.22 3.16 30.69
N LYS A 406 6.82 4.17 31.33
CA LYS A 406 7.67 5.20 30.69
C LYS A 406 7.00 5.96 29.55
N VAL A 407 5.67 5.91 29.46
CA VAL A 407 4.88 6.71 28.52
C VAL A 407 5.05 8.19 28.85
N SER A 408 5.09 9.05 27.83
CA SER A 408 5.28 10.49 28.03
C SER A 408 4.08 11.12 28.74
N GLY A 409 4.33 12.18 29.53
CA GLY A 409 3.26 12.87 30.26
C GLY A 409 2.14 13.37 29.34
N SER A 410 2.51 13.88 28.16
CA SER A 410 1.53 14.35 27.16
C SER A 410 0.61 13.24 26.65
N VAL A 411 1.09 12.01 26.53
CA VAL A 411 0.27 10.86 26.12
C VAL A 411 -0.63 10.40 27.28
N ILE A 412 -0.15 10.46 28.53
CA ILE A 412 -0.98 10.16 29.71
C ILE A 412 -2.12 11.18 29.85
N ASP A 413 -1.82 12.47 29.71
CA ASP A 413 -2.83 13.52 29.71
C ASP A 413 -3.88 13.27 28.60
N LYS A 414 -3.42 12.90 27.40
CA LYS A 414 -4.30 12.54 26.28
C LYS A 414 -5.19 11.33 26.60
N MET A 415 -4.63 10.28 27.19
CA MET A 415 -5.38 9.09 27.61
C MET A 415 -6.45 9.45 28.65
N ALA A 416 -6.16 10.35 29.58
CA ALA A 416 -7.13 10.84 30.55
C ALA A 416 -8.26 11.67 29.88
N GLU A 417 -7.92 12.58 28.97
CA GLU A 417 -8.87 13.38 28.19
C GLU A 417 -9.85 12.50 27.39
N LEU A 418 -9.37 11.37 26.87
CA LEU A 418 -10.14 10.38 26.12
C LEU A 418 -10.93 9.40 27.01
N GLY A 419 -10.87 9.58 28.34
CA GLY A 419 -11.56 8.72 29.31
C GLY A 419 -10.96 7.32 29.47
N ILE A 420 -9.82 7.02 28.84
CA ILE A 420 -9.17 5.69 28.86
C ILE A 420 -8.71 5.32 30.29
N LEU A 421 -8.32 6.31 31.08
CA LEU A 421 -7.85 6.11 32.46
C LEU A 421 -8.99 6.13 33.50
N GLY A 422 -10.24 6.36 33.09
CA GLY A 422 -11.40 6.42 33.98
C GLY A 422 -11.17 7.36 35.18
N ASP A 423 -11.51 6.89 36.37
CA ASP A 423 -11.37 7.64 37.64
C ASP A 423 -9.98 7.52 38.29
N MET A 424 -8.96 7.08 37.55
CA MET A 424 -7.60 6.91 38.09
C MET A 424 -7.07 8.25 38.64
N PRO A 425 -6.67 8.33 39.93
CA PRO A 425 -6.20 9.57 40.52
C PRO A 425 -4.86 9.99 39.90
N LYS A 426 -4.59 11.30 39.87
CA LYS A 426 -3.32 11.82 39.31
C LYS A 426 -2.10 11.28 40.06
N ASP A 427 -2.14 11.33 41.39
CA ASP A 427 -1.05 10.91 42.28
C ASP A 427 -1.55 9.94 43.35
N SER A 428 -0.66 9.04 43.77
CA SER A 428 -0.87 8.19 44.94
C SER A 428 -0.57 8.97 46.21
N GLN A 429 -1.55 9.16 47.09
CA GLN A 429 -1.34 9.83 48.39
C GLN A 429 -0.58 8.98 49.42
N LEU A 430 -0.33 7.69 49.11
CA LEU A 430 0.41 6.73 49.94
C LEU A 430 1.32 5.90 49.03
N SER A 431 2.64 5.92 49.28
CA SER A 431 3.60 4.98 48.70
C SER A 431 4.07 4.03 49.79
N PHE A 432 4.00 2.73 49.56
CA PHE A 432 4.54 1.73 50.47
C PHE A 432 5.91 1.26 49.94
N ASP A 433 6.99 1.79 50.53
CA ASP A 433 8.33 1.25 50.33
C ASP A 433 8.48 0.01 51.21
N PHE A 434 8.28 -1.17 50.62
CA PHE A 434 8.75 -2.41 51.22
C PHE A 434 10.19 -2.63 50.76
N PHE A 435 11.12 -2.27 51.63
CA PHE A 435 12.57 -2.47 51.49
C PHE A 435 12.97 -3.94 51.34
#